data_AF-A0A5B7FES4-F1
#
_entry.id   AF-A0A5B7FES4-F1
#
_cell.length_a   1.000
_cell.length_b   1.000
_cell.length_c   1.000
_cell.angle_alpha   90.00
_cell.angle_beta   90.00
_cell.angle_gamma   90.00
#
_symmetry.space_group_name_H-M   'P 1'
#
loop_
_entity.id
_entity.type
_entity.pdbx_description
1 polymer ?
#
loop_
_entity_poly.entity_id
_entity_poly.type
_entity_poly.pdbx_seq_one_letter_code
_entity_poly.pdbx_strand_id
1 'polypeptide(L)' 'MMGDSPEAGVKLVDFGLSRVISQGSEITQIMGTPDYVAPEVINYEPISLATDMW' A
#
# COMPACT_ATOMS: atom_id res chain seq x y z
N MET A 1 -12.14 -17.90 35.20
CA MET A 1 -11.48 -16.61 34.91
C MET A 1 -11.37 -16.50 33.41
N MET A 2 -12.24 -15.68 32.80
CA MET A 2 -12.20 -15.41 31.37
C MET A 2 -11.13 -14.34 31.21
N GLY A 3 -9.91 -14.75 30.82
CA GLY A 3 -8.80 -13.82 30.60
C GLY A 3 -9.17 -12.86 29.48
N ASP A 4 -8.79 -11.60 29.65
CA ASP A 4 -9.07 -10.48 28.77
C ASP A 4 -9.08 -10.86 27.29
N SER A 5 -10.13 -10.44 26.58
CA SER A 5 -10.19 -10.51 25.13
C SER A 5 -8.90 -9.92 24.54
N PRO A 6 -8.20 -10.59 23.60
CA PRO A 6 -7.01 -10.03 23.00
C PRO A 6 -7.39 -8.69 22.39
N GLU A 7 -6.58 -7.66 22.65
CA GLU A 7 -6.70 -6.36 21.98
C GLU A 7 -6.99 -6.62 20.50
N ALA A 8 -8.12 -6.11 20.01
CA ALA A 8 -8.56 -6.31 18.63
C ALA A 8 -7.60 -5.58 17.67
N GLY A 9 -6.40 -6.13 17.49
CA GLY A 9 -5.33 -5.57 16.69
C GLY A 9 -5.56 -5.84 15.22
N VAL A 10 -5.75 -4.80 14.43
CA VAL A 10 -5.74 -4.88 12.97
C VAL A 10 -4.31 -5.14 12.49
N LYS A 11 -4.15 -6.05 11.54
CA LYS A 11 -2.86 -6.40 10.94
C LYS A 11 -2.98 -6.38 9.43
N LEU A 12 -1.99 -5.81 8.76
CA LEU A 12 -1.79 -6.01 7.32
C LEU A 12 -1.19 -7.40 7.10
N VAL A 13 -1.74 -8.15 6.15
CA VAL A 13 -1.39 -9.56 5.92
C VAL A 13 -0.90 -9.87 4.52
N ASP A 14 -1.09 -8.96 3.57
CA ASP A 14 -0.67 -9.12 2.18
C ASP A 14 0.32 -8.01 1.80
N PHE A 15 1.50 -8.43 1.37
CA PHE A 15 2.59 -7.57 0.91
C PHE A 15 3.04 -7.97 -0.51
N GLY A 16 2.22 -8.72 -1.26
CA GLY A 16 2.58 -9.23 -2.59
C GLY A 16 2.82 -8.14 -3.64
N LEU A 17 2.27 -6.95 -3.43
CA LEU A 17 2.48 -5.76 -4.27
C LEU A 17 3.45 -4.74 -3.64
N SER A 18 3.86 -4.95 -2.40
CA SER A 18 4.73 -4.02 -1.67
C SER A 18 6.13 -4.01 -2.27
N ARG A 19 6.78 -2.84 -2.23
CA ARG A 19 8.16 -2.66 -2.71
C ARG A 19 8.90 -1.61 -1.91
N VAL A 20 10.23 -1.65 -2.00
CA VAL A 20 11.09 -0.59 -1.46
C VAL A 20 11.32 0.46 -2.54
N ILE A 21 11.01 1.72 -2.24
CA ILE A 21 11.35 2.87 -3.08
C ILE A 21 12.73 3.37 -2.64
N SER A 22 13.72 3.28 -3.53
CA SER A 22 15.08 3.75 -3.26
C SER A 22 15.23 5.22 -3.69
N GLN A 23 16.14 5.95 -3.05
CA GLN A 23 16.41 7.32 -3.48
C GLN A 23 16.87 7.36 -4.95
N GLY A 24 16.20 8.18 -5.76
CA GLY A 24 16.47 8.31 -7.19
C GLY A 24 15.84 7.23 -8.08
N SER A 25 15.05 6.29 -7.52
CA SER A 25 14.29 5.34 -8.36
C SER A 25 12.96 5.95 -8.79
N GLU A 26 12.70 5.97 -10.10
CA GLU A 26 11.37 6.19 -10.65
C GLU A 26 10.70 4.84 -10.89
N ILE A 27 9.52 4.65 -10.30
CA ILE A 27 8.77 3.42 -10.39
C ILE A 27 7.39 3.75 -10.93
N THR A 28 7.04 3.16 -12.08
CA THR A 28 5.73 3.29 -12.70
C THR A 28 5.15 1.90 -12.92
N GLN A 29 3.96 1.63 -12.37
CA GLN A 29 3.33 0.32 -12.55
C GLN A 29 1.83 0.38 -12.29
N ILE A 30 1.04 -0.15 -13.24
CA ILE A 30 -0.42 -0.25 -13.09
C ILE A 30 -0.73 -1.57 -12.39
N MET A 31 -1.05 -1.49 -11.10
CA MET A 31 -1.41 -2.64 -10.26
C MET A 31 -2.40 -2.20 -9.19
N GLY A 32 -3.11 -3.16 -8.61
CA GLY A 32 -4.05 -2.92 -7.52
C GLY A 32 -5.50 -3.09 -7.93
N THR A 33 -6.38 -2.89 -6.97
CA THR A 33 -7.83 -2.94 -7.16
C THR A 33 -8.31 -1.55 -7.56
N PRO A 34 -9.05 -1.37 -8.68
CA PRO A 34 -9.32 -0.05 -9.28
C PRO A 34 -9.80 1.05 -8.32
N ASP A 35 -10.59 0.70 -7.31
CA ASP A 35 -11.14 1.67 -6.34
C ASP A 35 -10.11 2.20 -5.33
N TYR A 36 -8.94 1.57 -5.24
CA TYR A 36 -7.87 1.88 -4.27
C TYR A 36 -6.56 2.30 -4.96
N VAL A 37 -6.64 2.65 -6.24
CA VAL A 37 -5.48 3.02 -7.05
C VAL A 37 -5.41 4.55 -7.16
N ALA A 38 -4.29 5.12 -6.72
CA ALA A 38 -4.05 6.56 -6.77
C ALA A 38 -3.97 7.08 -8.23
N PRO A 39 -4.30 8.36 -8.49
CA PRO A 39 -4.33 8.92 -9.84
C PRO A 39 -2.98 8.85 -10.57
N GLU A 40 -1.86 9.03 -9.87
CA GLU A 40 -0.51 8.91 -10.45
C GLU A 40 -0.25 7.51 -11.02
N VAL A 41 -0.83 6.46 -10.44
CA VAL A 41 -0.71 5.09 -10.94
C VAL A 41 -1.48 4.94 -12.26
N ILE A 42 -2.68 5.52 -12.35
CA ILE A 42 -3.53 5.48 -13.55
C ILE A 42 -2.90 6.31 -14.69
N ASN A 43 -2.31 7.45 -14.34
CA ASN A 43 -1.65 8.35 -15.27
C ASN A 43 -0.24 7.89 -15.68
N TYR A 44 0.25 6.78 -15.12
CA TYR A 44 1.58 6.23 -15.38
C TYR A 44 2.73 7.18 -14.95
N GLU A 45 2.50 7.93 -13.88
CA GLU A 45 3.46 8.83 -13.24
C GLU A 45 4.23 8.08 -12.12
N PRO A 46 5.42 8.57 -11.72
CA PRO A 46 6.20 7.93 -10.66
C PRO A 46 5.44 7.86 -9.33
N ILE A 47 5.34 6.66 -8.76
CA ILE A 47 4.69 6.43 -7.47
C ILE A 47 5.57 6.87 -6.30
N SER A 48 4.95 7.15 -5.15
CA SER A 48 5.64 7.53 -3.92
C SER A 48 4.95 6.93 -2.69
N LEU A 49 5.46 7.21 -1.50
CA LEU A 49 4.76 6.83 -0.26
C LEU A 49 3.38 7.49 -0.11
N ALA A 50 3.13 8.59 -0.82
CA ALA A 50 1.81 9.24 -0.83
C ALA A 50 0.74 8.41 -1.57
N THR A 51 1.17 7.49 -2.44
CA THR A 51 0.28 6.59 -3.19
C THR A 51 -0.50 5.67 -2.25
N ASP A 52 0.05 5.30 -1.09
CA ASP A 52 -0.63 4.46 -0.09
C ASP A 52 -1.72 5.21 0.71
N MET A 53 -1.83 6.53 0.57
CA MET A 53 -2.76 7.38 1.35
C MET A 53 -4.07 7.70 0.62
N TRP A 54 -4.17 7.36 -0.66
CA TRP A 54 -5.34 7.60 -1.51
C TRP A 54 -6.46 6.59 -1.23
#